data_AF-A0A2E4G3R4-F1
#
_entry.id   AF-A0A2E4G3R4-F1
#
_cell.length_a   1.000
_cell.length_b   1.000
_cell.length_c   1.000
_cell.angle_alpha   90.00
_cell.angle_beta   90.00
_cell.angle_gamma   90.00
#
_symmetry.space_group_name_H-M   'P 1'
#
loop_
_entity.id
_entity.type
_entity.pdbx_description
1 polymer ?
#
loop_
_entity_poly.entity_id
_entity_poly.type
_entity_poly.pdbx_seq_one_letter_code
_entity_poly.pdbx_strand_id
1 'polypeptide(L)'
;MEKMLAQAIEAIKASSKESSVYVGCDSKRLKKKGKWVARYATVVIVHKDSRHGCNLFFHEEWHPDFSGRKAENVKQRLLKECELAVQAAVAVSEHLDGRYMEVHIDVNPNPVYKSNVAVKEALGWCTGMGFNTKIKPQAWAAMHAADHIANGKRDHIKSDTFS
;
A
#
# COMPACT_ATOMS: atom_id res chain seq x y z
N MET A 1 11.53 -6.25 -3.34
CA MET A 1 10.44 -6.60 -2.41
C MET A 1 10.94 -7.51 -1.28
N GLU A 2 11.65 -8.60 -1.58
CA GLU A 2 12.09 -9.63 -0.62
C GLU A 2 12.70 -9.13 0.69
N LYS A 3 13.71 -8.25 0.63
CA LYS A 3 14.34 -7.68 1.84
C LYS A 3 13.34 -6.98 2.77
N MET A 4 12.40 -6.22 2.19
CA MET A 4 11.36 -5.51 2.96
C MET A 4 10.42 -6.50 3.64
N LEU A 5 10.01 -7.55 2.92
CA LEU A 5 9.12 -8.59 3.46
C LEU A 5 9.78 -9.35 4.61
N ALA A 6 11.05 -9.73 4.48
CA ALA A 6 11.77 -10.41 5.56
C ALA A 6 11.76 -9.59 6.87
N GLN A 7 12.08 -8.30 6.78
CA GLN A 7 12.07 -7.40 7.94
C GLN A 7 10.66 -7.20 8.52
N ALA A 8 9.65 -7.07 7.66
CA ALA A 8 8.26 -6.95 8.10
C ALA A 8 7.78 -8.23 8.82
N ILE A 9 8.10 -9.41 8.28
CA ILE A 9 7.74 -10.70 8.87
C ILE A 9 8.39 -10.88 10.24
N GLU A 10 9.66 -10.53 10.40
CA GLU A 10 10.34 -10.54 11.70
C GLU A 10 9.64 -9.64 12.71
N ALA A 11 9.26 -8.42 12.30
CA ALA A 11 8.55 -7.49 13.17
C ALA A 11 7.14 -7.96 13.53
N ILE A 12 6.41 -8.58 12.60
CA ILE A 12 5.10 -9.18 12.87
C ILE A 12 5.23 -10.29 13.91
N LYS A 13 6.18 -11.21 13.74
CA LYS A 13 6.41 -12.33 14.68
C LYS A 13 6.83 -11.84 16.06
N ALA A 14 7.60 -10.76 16.14
CA ALA A 14 8.04 -10.14 17.40
C ALA A 14 6.98 -9.26 18.07
N SER A 15 5.90 -8.89 17.36
CA SER A 15 4.83 -8.05 17.90
C SER A 15 3.87 -8.82 18.81
N SER A 16 3.06 -8.12 19.61
CA SER A 16 1.98 -8.73 20.39
C SER A 16 0.83 -9.24 19.50
N LYS A 17 -0.11 -10.01 20.06
CA LYS A 17 -1.27 -10.53 19.32
C LYS A 17 -2.31 -9.44 19.04
N GLU A 18 -2.29 -8.38 19.82
CA GLU A 18 -3.13 -7.19 19.75
C GLU A 18 -2.65 -6.21 18.67
N SER A 19 -1.48 -6.46 18.08
CA SER A 19 -0.92 -5.64 17.01
C SER A 19 -1.69 -5.83 15.70
N SER A 20 -1.82 -4.74 14.94
CA SER A 20 -2.46 -4.75 13.62
C SER A 20 -1.44 -4.56 12.51
N VAL A 21 -1.71 -5.16 11.35
CA VAL A 21 -0.87 -5.04 10.15
C VAL A 21 -1.64 -4.30 9.05
N TYR A 22 -1.04 -3.26 8.49
CA TYR A 22 -1.62 -2.53 7.36
C TYR A 22 -0.70 -2.62 6.15
N VAL A 23 -1.25 -2.98 5.00
CA VAL A 23 -0.50 -3.10 3.74
C VAL A 23 -1.09 -2.14 2.72
N GLY A 24 -0.24 -1.49 1.94
CA GLY A 24 -0.71 -0.60 0.87
C GLY A 24 0.35 -0.32 -0.17
N CYS A 25 -0.06 0.26 -1.28
CA CYS A 25 0.84 0.75 -2.32
C CYS A 25 0.31 2.07 -2.88
N ASP A 26 1.21 3.01 -3.15
CA ASP A 26 0.91 4.24 -3.89
C ASP A 26 1.94 4.43 -5.00
N SER A 27 1.61 5.24 -6.02
CA SER A 27 2.52 5.52 -7.12
C SER A 27 2.60 6.99 -7.52
N LYS A 28 3.79 7.39 -7.94
CA LYS A 28 4.06 8.72 -8.48
C LYS A 28 4.61 8.66 -9.89
N ARG A 29 3.96 9.39 -10.81
CA ARG A 29 4.45 9.59 -12.17
C ARG A 29 5.55 10.64 -12.18
N LEU A 30 6.67 10.32 -12.81
CA LEU A 30 7.87 11.15 -12.86
C LEU A 30 8.48 11.11 -14.27
N LYS A 31 9.23 12.14 -14.65
CA LYS A 31 10.01 12.16 -15.88
C LYS A 31 11.48 11.96 -15.55
N LYS A 32 12.09 10.85 -16.00
CA LYS A 32 13.49 10.51 -15.76
C LYS A 32 14.22 10.35 -17.09
N LYS A 33 15.27 11.14 -17.31
CA LYS A 33 16.05 11.16 -18.57
C LYS A 33 15.15 11.27 -19.82
N GLY A 34 14.16 12.16 -19.76
CA GLY A 34 13.23 12.39 -20.88
C GLY A 34 12.06 11.39 -21.01
N LYS A 35 12.09 10.26 -20.30
CA LYS A 35 11.06 9.21 -20.36
C LYS A 35 10.14 9.26 -19.14
N TRP A 36 8.85 8.97 -19.34
CA TRP A 36 7.89 8.82 -18.24
C TRP A 36 8.11 7.49 -17.53
N VAL A 37 8.11 7.53 -16.21
CA VAL A 37 8.20 6.38 -15.32
C VAL A 37 7.22 6.55 -14.17
N ALA A 38 6.72 5.43 -13.65
CA ALA A 38 5.97 5.40 -12.41
C ALA A 38 6.85 4.77 -11.32
N ARG A 39 6.97 5.47 -10.19
CA ARG A 39 7.59 4.96 -8.97
C ARG A 39 6.48 4.45 -8.08
N TYR A 40 6.48 3.16 -7.78
CA TYR A 40 5.56 2.53 -6.85
C TYR A 40 6.24 2.37 -5.49
N ALA A 41 5.50 2.64 -4.42
CA ALA A 41 5.95 2.48 -3.05
C ALA A 41 4.97 1.56 -2.33
N THR A 42 5.38 0.31 -2.12
CA THR A 42 4.63 -0.66 -1.31
C THR A 42 5.09 -0.58 0.13
N VAL A 43 4.14 -0.56 1.06
CA VAL A 43 4.39 -0.45 2.49
C VAL A 43 3.73 -1.58 3.26
N VAL A 44 4.39 -2.01 4.32
CA VAL A 44 3.84 -2.86 5.39
C VAL A 44 4.07 -2.14 6.71
N ILE A 45 3.00 -1.93 7.46
CA ILE A 45 2.99 -1.26 8.75
C ILE A 45 2.61 -2.27 9.81
N VAL A 46 3.41 -2.37 10.87
CA VAL A 46 3.06 -3.11 12.09
C VAL A 46 2.73 -2.10 13.18
N HIS A 47 1.45 -1.96 13.51
CA HIS A 47 0.93 -1.05 14.52
C HIS A 47 0.87 -1.77 15.87
N LYS A 48 1.80 -1.43 16.78
CA LYS A 48 2.00 -2.14 18.04
C LYS A 48 0.79 -1.98 18.95
N ASP A 49 0.26 -3.10 19.42
CA ASP A 49 -0.93 -3.19 20.30
C ASP A 49 -2.15 -2.40 19.79
N SER A 50 -2.14 -2.08 18.49
CA SER A 50 -3.11 -1.19 17.82
C SER A 50 -3.32 0.17 18.48
N ARG A 51 -2.37 0.63 19.30
CA ARG A 51 -2.46 1.89 20.06
C ARG A 51 -1.13 2.57 20.36
N HIS A 52 -0.02 1.92 20.04
CA HIS A 52 1.33 2.44 20.24
C HIS A 52 1.96 2.81 18.89
N GLY A 53 3.22 3.23 18.88
CA GLY A 53 3.90 3.53 17.63
C GLY A 53 3.96 2.35 16.66
N CYS A 54 4.31 2.62 15.41
CA CYS A 54 4.38 1.61 14.37
C CYS A 54 5.82 1.32 13.90
N ASN A 55 6.05 0.12 13.36
CA ASN A 55 7.18 -0.15 12.48
C ASN A 55 6.70 -0.04 11.03
N LEU A 56 7.42 0.75 10.22
CA LEU A 56 7.15 0.92 8.80
C LEU A 56 8.24 0.25 7.98
N PHE A 57 7.83 -0.60 7.05
CA PHE A 57 8.68 -1.24 6.06
C PHE A 57 8.18 -0.85 4.67
N PHE A 58 9.09 -0.54 3.75
CA PHE A 58 8.70 -0.13 2.40
C PHE A 58 9.65 -0.66 1.34
N HIS A 59 9.10 -0.85 0.15
CA HIS A 59 9.84 -1.22 -1.05
C HIS A 59 9.42 -0.31 -2.20
N GLU A 60 10.41 0.06 -3.01
CA GLU A 60 10.19 0.92 -4.16
C GLU A 60 10.62 0.22 -5.43
N GLU A 61 9.78 0.32 -6.45
CA GLU A 61 10.09 -0.17 -7.78
C GLU A 61 9.66 0.83 -8.85
N TRP A 62 10.35 0.77 -9.99
CA TRP A 62 10.19 1.71 -11.08
C TRP A 62 9.73 0.98 -12.32
N HIS A 63 8.60 1.40 -12.86
CA HIS A 63 8.09 0.86 -14.12
C HIS A 63 8.10 1.95 -15.19
N PRO A 64 8.46 1.62 -16.44
CA PRO A 64 8.21 2.50 -17.56
C PRO A 64 6.73 2.87 -17.61
N ASP A 65 6.47 4.16 -17.79
CA ASP A 65 5.13 4.67 -17.94
C ASP A 65 4.94 5.10 -19.40
N PHE A 66 4.58 4.14 -20.25
CA PHE A 66 4.28 4.38 -21.67
C PHE A 66 2.93 5.06 -21.89
N SER A 67 2.22 5.28 -20.80
CA SER A 67 0.84 5.69 -20.80
C SER A 67 0.81 7.22 -20.92
N GLY A 68 0.13 7.76 -21.94
CA GLY A 68 -0.19 9.19 -22.02
C GLY A 68 -1.09 9.68 -20.85
N ARG A 69 -1.86 10.75 -21.04
CA ARG A 69 -2.80 11.28 -20.02
C ARG A 69 -4.21 10.64 -20.04
N LYS A 70 -4.42 9.52 -20.73
CA LYS A 70 -5.76 8.90 -20.90
C LYS A 70 -6.28 8.26 -19.60
N ALA A 71 -7.60 8.10 -19.48
CA ALA A 71 -8.22 7.51 -18.28
C ALA A 71 -7.88 6.01 -18.09
N GLU A 72 -7.78 5.24 -19.18
CA GLU A 72 -7.36 3.83 -19.17
C GLU A 72 -5.99 3.62 -18.49
N ASN A 73 -5.11 4.60 -18.67
CA ASN A 73 -3.78 4.62 -18.08
C ASN A 73 -3.81 4.84 -16.56
N VAL A 74 -4.80 5.59 -16.07
CA VAL A 74 -5.02 5.78 -14.63
C VAL A 74 -5.48 4.46 -14.02
N LYS A 75 -6.40 3.75 -14.68
CA LYS A 75 -6.88 2.44 -14.22
C LYS A 75 -5.75 1.42 -14.12
N GLN A 76 -4.94 1.27 -15.16
CA GLN A 76 -3.81 0.33 -15.18
C GLN A 76 -2.84 0.58 -14.03
N ARG A 77 -2.51 1.84 -13.76
CA ARG A 77 -1.62 2.24 -12.66
C ARG A 77 -2.22 1.91 -11.28
N LEU A 78 -3.48 2.23 -11.06
CA LEU A 78 -4.18 1.91 -9.81
C LEU A 78 -4.31 0.40 -9.59
N LEU A 79 -4.53 -0.37 -10.67
CA LEU A 79 -4.53 -1.82 -10.60
C LEU A 79 -3.14 -2.38 -10.29
N LYS A 80 -2.07 -1.73 -10.77
CA LYS A 80 -0.71 -2.11 -10.42
C LYS A 80 -0.39 -1.81 -8.95
N GLU A 81 -0.85 -0.69 -8.40
CA GLU A 81 -0.78 -0.41 -6.97
C GLU A 81 -1.50 -1.50 -6.16
N CYS A 82 -2.73 -1.85 -6.57
CA CYS A 82 -3.51 -2.92 -5.95
C CYS A 82 -2.80 -4.28 -6.00
N GLU A 83 -2.26 -4.65 -7.17
CA GLU A 83 -1.49 -5.87 -7.36
C GLU A 83 -0.31 -5.96 -6.39
N LEU A 84 0.49 -4.89 -6.29
CA LEU A 84 1.68 -4.88 -5.44
C LEU A 84 1.34 -4.89 -3.95
N ALA A 85 0.25 -4.23 -3.54
CA ALA A 85 -0.26 -4.30 -2.18
C ALA A 85 -0.74 -5.72 -1.84
N VAL A 86 -1.49 -6.36 -2.74
CA VAL A 86 -1.97 -7.74 -2.59
C VAL A 86 -0.80 -8.73 -2.51
N GLN A 87 0.22 -8.58 -3.37
CA GLN A 87 1.42 -9.45 -3.33
C GLN A 87 2.12 -9.37 -1.97
N ALA A 88 2.31 -8.16 -1.43
CA ALA A 88 2.88 -8.01 -0.10
C ALA A 88 1.98 -8.58 0.99
N ALA A 89 0.66 -8.37 0.91
CA ALA A 89 -0.32 -8.90 1.86
C ALA A 89 -0.31 -10.43 1.91
N VAL A 90 -0.29 -11.10 0.74
CA VAL A 90 -0.17 -12.57 0.65
C VAL A 90 1.09 -13.03 1.38
N ALA A 91 2.24 -12.42 1.07
CA ALA A 91 3.52 -12.86 1.64
C ALA A 91 3.60 -12.71 3.16
N VAL A 92 2.93 -11.71 3.76
CA VAL A 92 2.90 -11.55 5.22
C VAL A 92 1.76 -12.31 5.90
N SER A 93 0.70 -12.66 5.16
CA SER A 93 -0.52 -13.25 5.73
C SER A 93 -0.27 -14.57 6.46
N GLU A 94 0.66 -15.39 5.95
CA GLU A 94 1.06 -16.67 6.54
C GLU A 94 1.75 -16.52 7.91
N HIS A 95 2.13 -15.31 8.29
CA HIS A 95 2.88 -15.02 9.50
C HIS A 95 2.11 -14.18 10.53
N LEU A 96 0.84 -13.85 10.25
CA LEU A 96 0.01 -13.02 11.14
C LEU A 96 -0.28 -13.71 12.46
N ASP A 97 -0.45 -15.03 12.46
CA ASP A 97 -0.72 -15.84 13.66
C ASP A 97 -1.87 -15.25 14.49
N GLY A 98 -3.00 -15.00 13.82
CA GLY A 98 -4.23 -14.44 14.39
C GLY A 98 -4.30 -12.90 14.48
N ARG A 99 -3.22 -12.19 14.17
CA ARG A 99 -3.22 -10.70 14.15
C ARG A 99 -4.13 -10.17 13.05
N TYR A 100 -4.73 -9.01 13.33
CA TYR A 100 -5.57 -8.31 12.38
C TYR A 100 -4.76 -7.75 11.21
N MET A 101 -5.27 -7.88 9.99
CA MET A 101 -4.65 -7.28 8.80
C MET A 101 -5.68 -6.59 7.91
N GLU A 102 -5.31 -5.44 7.36
CA GLU A 102 -6.05 -4.74 6.32
C GLU A 102 -5.15 -4.41 5.11
N VAL A 103 -5.76 -4.47 3.93
CA VAL A 103 -5.17 -3.96 2.69
C VAL A 103 -5.84 -2.63 2.36
N HIS A 104 -5.04 -1.58 2.24
CA HIS A 104 -5.49 -0.23 1.93
C HIS A 104 -5.21 0.06 0.45
N ILE A 105 -6.24 0.48 -0.27
CA ILE A 105 -6.15 0.80 -1.69
C ILE A 105 -6.58 2.27 -1.93
N ASP A 106 -5.80 3.03 -2.70
CA ASP A 106 -5.99 4.47 -2.94
C ASP A 106 -7.12 4.80 -3.95
N VAL A 107 -8.24 4.09 -3.91
CA VAL A 107 -9.39 4.32 -4.79
C VAL A 107 -10.51 5.04 -4.08
N ASN A 108 -11.26 5.87 -4.81
CA ASN A 108 -12.38 6.63 -4.26
C ASN A 108 -13.71 6.17 -4.91
N PRO A 109 -14.71 5.75 -4.10
CA PRO A 109 -15.99 5.25 -4.62
C PRO A 109 -16.88 6.35 -5.21
N ASN A 110 -16.56 7.64 -4.98
CA ASN A 110 -17.31 8.74 -5.58
C ASN A 110 -16.89 8.92 -7.07
N PRO A 111 -17.85 8.85 -8.02
CA PRO A 111 -17.59 8.95 -9.47
C PRO A 111 -16.90 10.25 -9.93
N VAL A 112 -16.93 11.31 -9.13
CA VAL A 112 -16.24 12.58 -9.41
C VAL A 112 -14.72 12.41 -9.42
N TYR A 113 -14.19 11.41 -8.72
CA TYR A 113 -12.75 11.16 -8.66
C TYR A 113 -12.28 10.21 -9.75
N LYS A 114 -11.14 10.53 -10.37
CA LYS A 114 -10.54 9.70 -11.44
C LYS A 114 -10.23 8.27 -11.01
N SER A 115 -9.97 8.02 -9.73
CA SER A 115 -9.68 6.68 -9.22
C SER A 115 -10.91 5.79 -9.06
N ASN A 116 -12.12 6.34 -9.26
CA ASN A 116 -13.35 5.56 -9.28
C ASN A 116 -13.33 4.44 -10.34
N VAL A 117 -12.65 4.69 -11.47
CA VAL A 117 -12.55 3.76 -12.62
C VAL A 117 -11.94 2.40 -12.29
N ALA A 118 -11.24 2.27 -11.16
CA ALA A 118 -10.58 1.05 -10.71
C ALA A 118 -11.23 0.42 -9.46
N VAL A 119 -12.26 1.06 -8.87
CA VAL A 119 -12.84 0.63 -7.58
C VAL A 119 -13.37 -0.79 -7.65
N LYS A 120 -14.13 -1.12 -8.70
CA LYS A 120 -14.77 -2.43 -8.82
C LYS A 120 -13.73 -3.55 -8.95
N GLU A 121 -12.75 -3.36 -9.82
CA GLU A 121 -11.69 -4.35 -10.04
C GLU A 121 -10.77 -4.48 -8.83
N ALA A 122 -10.36 -3.37 -8.20
CA ALA A 122 -9.49 -3.42 -7.03
C ALA A 122 -10.16 -4.13 -5.84
N LEU A 123 -11.42 -3.76 -5.54
CA LEU A 123 -12.18 -4.43 -4.48
C LEU A 123 -12.42 -5.91 -4.81
N GLY A 124 -12.76 -6.22 -6.07
CA GLY A 124 -12.97 -7.59 -6.53
C GLY A 124 -11.72 -8.45 -6.36
N TRP A 125 -10.55 -7.90 -6.67
CA TRP A 125 -9.27 -8.58 -6.48
C TRP A 125 -9.00 -8.86 -5.01
N CYS A 126 -8.99 -7.84 -4.15
CA CYS A 126 -8.66 -8.04 -2.75
C CYS A 126 -9.66 -8.95 -2.03
N THR A 127 -10.96 -8.83 -2.35
CA THR A 127 -12.01 -9.71 -1.82
C THR A 127 -11.85 -11.13 -2.32
N GLY A 128 -11.52 -11.33 -3.60
CA GLY A 128 -11.24 -12.66 -4.16
C GLY A 128 -10.04 -13.36 -3.51
N MET A 129 -9.10 -12.58 -2.96
CA MET A 129 -7.97 -13.08 -2.18
C MET A 129 -8.28 -13.27 -0.67
N GLY A 130 -9.50 -12.94 -0.23
CA GLY A 130 -9.92 -13.07 1.17
C GLY A 130 -9.41 -11.97 2.10
N PHE A 131 -8.90 -10.85 1.58
CA PHE A 131 -8.38 -9.76 2.40
C PHE A 131 -9.46 -8.75 2.81
N ASN A 132 -9.41 -8.34 4.08
CA ASN A 132 -10.17 -7.19 4.54
C ASN A 132 -9.59 -5.92 3.92
N THR A 133 -10.39 -5.25 3.10
CA THR A 133 -9.92 -4.17 2.23
C THR A 133 -10.57 -2.85 2.61
N LYS A 134 -9.76 -1.81 2.77
CA LYS A 134 -10.23 -0.44 2.99
C LYS A 134 -9.87 0.42 1.78
N ILE A 135 -10.81 1.28 1.39
CA ILE A 135 -10.62 2.31 0.36
C ILE A 135 -10.85 3.69 0.97
N LYS A 136 -10.73 4.78 0.21
CA LYS A 136 -11.00 6.12 0.78
C LYS A 136 -12.45 6.26 1.24
N PRO A 137 -12.69 6.92 2.40
CA PRO A 137 -11.71 7.59 3.28
C PRO A 137 -11.05 6.69 4.36
N GLN A 138 -11.43 5.41 4.48
CA GLN A 138 -10.98 4.53 5.56
C GLN A 138 -9.54 4.00 5.38
N ALA A 139 -8.98 4.06 4.18
CA ALA A 139 -7.64 3.56 3.84
C ALA A 139 -6.46 4.41 4.33
N TRP A 140 -6.55 5.12 5.46
CA TRP A 140 -5.63 6.21 5.78
C TRP A 140 -4.21 5.75 6.19
N ALA A 141 -4.07 4.68 6.99
CA ALA A 141 -2.80 4.31 7.61
C ALA A 141 -1.69 4.03 6.56
N ALA A 142 -1.85 2.98 5.76
CA ALA A 142 -0.84 2.64 4.76
C ALA A 142 -0.74 3.67 3.62
N MET A 143 -1.82 4.41 3.29
CA MET A 143 -1.79 5.42 2.22
C MET A 143 -0.97 6.65 2.60
N HIS A 144 -1.05 7.12 3.85
CA HIS A 144 -0.20 8.23 4.28
C HIS A 144 1.28 7.88 4.20
N ALA A 145 1.65 6.67 4.64
CA ALA A 145 3.02 6.19 4.55
C ALA A 145 3.47 6.00 3.10
N ALA A 146 2.64 5.37 2.26
CA ALA A 146 2.98 5.11 0.87
C ALA A 146 3.16 6.42 0.06
N ASP A 147 2.29 7.41 0.22
CA ASP A 147 2.42 8.73 -0.44
C ASP A 147 3.72 9.44 0.01
N HIS A 148 4.04 9.39 1.31
CA HIS A 148 5.29 9.99 1.82
C HIS A 148 6.54 9.40 1.15
N ILE A 149 6.59 8.06 1.07
CA ILE A 149 7.69 7.31 0.43
C ILE A 149 7.74 7.55 -1.08
N ALA A 150 6.59 7.46 -1.77
CA ALA A 150 6.48 7.71 -3.21
C ALA A 150 6.95 9.13 -3.58
N ASN A 151 6.68 10.10 -2.70
CA ASN A 151 7.17 11.48 -2.82
C ASN A 151 8.68 11.64 -2.56
N GLY A 152 9.38 10.60 -2.10
CA GLY A 152 10.81 10.61 -1.82
C GLY A 152 11.18 11.25 -0.48
N LYS A 153 10.18 11.52 0.37
CA LYS A 153 10.43 11.97 1.73
C LYS A 153 10.80 10.73 2.56
N ARG A 154 11.94 10.80 3.25
CA ARG A 154 12.50 9.71 4.06
C ARG A 154 12.55 10.08 5.54
N ASP A 155 11.96 11.21 5.89
CA ASP A 155 11.92 11.67 7.27
C ASP A 155 11.13 10.66 8.09
N HIS A 156 11.50 10.49 9.36
CA HIS A 156 10.82 9.58 10.28
C HIS A 156 9.31 9.81 10.21
N ILE A 157 8.56 8.84 9.66
CA ILE A 157 7.10 8.82 9.83
C ILE A 157 6.89 8.65 11.33
N LYS A 158 6.52 9.74 12.00
CA LYS A 158 6.32 9.74 13.45
C LYS A 158 5.26 8.70 13.79
N SER A 159 5.56 7.87 14.77
CA SER A 159 4.64 6.89 15.38
C SER A 159 3.25 7.44 15.65
N ASP A 160 3.19 8.74 15.95
CA ASP A 160 2.04 9.51 16.40
C ASP A 160 1.03 9.78 15.27
N THR A 161 1.34 9.37 14.03
CA THR A 161 0.44 9.51 12.88
C THR A 161 -0.64 8.39 12.86
N PHE A 162 -0.50 7.39 13.73
CA PHE A 162 -1.33 6.17 13.73
C PHE A 162 -2.13 5.96 15.02
N SER A 163 -2.07 6.90 15.97
CA SER A 163 -2.84 6.92 17.21
C SER A 163 -4.22 7.54 17.03
#